data_AF-A0A7V5G7N9-F1
#
_entry.id   AF-A0A7V5G7N9-F1
#
_cell.length_a   1.000
_cell.length_b   1.000
_cell.length_c   1.000
_cell.angle_alpha   90.00
_cell.angle_beta   90.00
_cell.angle_gamma   90.00
#
_symmetry.space_group_name_H-M   'P 1'
#
loop_
_entity.id
_entity.type
_entity.pdbx_description
1 polymer ?
#
loop_
_entity_poly.entity_id
_entity_poly.type
_entity_poly.pdbx_seq_one_letter_code
_entity_poly.pdbx_strand_id
1 'polypeptide(L)'
;FLFIAPILFLLHALLTGLAVASAHFLDIHHGYGFSAGFIDYVINYKLATNPLLILPLGLAFGFVYFVLSYYTIKLFKLTIFTSTTLSDHRPLSEAEGSKALAFIEALGGKENIISTDACITRLRMEVKNSRNLSDEAFIKLGAKGVLRPSDTTIQVVLGTKAEGVAEGIKGELK
;
A
#
# COMPACT_ATOMS: atom_id res chain seq x y z
N PHE A 1 3.45 -1.94 -10.23
CA PHE A 1 4.18 -2.93 -11.06
C PHE A 1 5.45 -3.46 -10.42
N LEU A 2 6.06 -2.81 -9.41
CA LEU A 2 7.29 -3.29 -8.74
C LEU A 2 7.31 -4.80 -8.45
N PHE A 3 6.26 -5.32 -7.81
CA PHE A 3 6.15 -6.76 -7.48
C PHE A 3 5.34 -7.58 -8.50
N ILE A 4 4.49 -6.93 -9.29
CA ILE A 4 3.55 -7.59 -10.22
C ILE A 4 4.21 -7.86 -11.58
N ALA A 5 5.06 -6.93 -12.04
CA ALA A 5 5.72 -6.99 -13.34
C ALA A 5 7.16 -6.49 -13.22
N PRO A 6 8.09 -7.33 -12.73
CA PRO A 6 9.50 -6.97 -12.54
C PRO A 6 10.18 -6.49 -13.83
N ILE A 7 9.80 -7.04 -14.99
CA ILE A 7 10.31 -6.63 -16.30
C ILE A 7 9.96 -5.17 -16.60
N LEU A 8 8.73 -4.76 -16.30
CA LEU A 8 8.30 -3.37 -16.49
C LEU A 8 9.01 -2.44 -15.50
N PHE A 9 9.38 -2.94 -14.32
CA PHE A 9 10.19 -2.19 -13.36
C PHE A 9 11.62 -1.94 -13.85
N LEU A 10 12.27 -2.95 -14.45
CA LEU A 10 13.58 -2.77 -15.07
C LEU A 10 13.55 -1.74 -16.21
N LEU A 11 12.52 -1.82 -17.07
CA LEU A 11 12.32 -0.83 -18.14
C LEU A 11 12.18 0.58 -17.55
N HIS A 12 11.37 0.74 -16.50
CA HIS A 12 11.19 2.03 -15.83
C HIS A 12 12.50 2.54 -15.24
N ALA A 13 13.27 1.72 -14.52
CA ALA A 13 14.55 2.13 -13.94
C ALA A 13 15.54 2.65 -15.00
N LEU A 14 15.63 1.95 -16.14
CA LEU A 14 16.50 2.33 -17.25
C LEU A 14 16.06 3.64 -17.92
N LEU A 15 14.76 3.79 -18.18
CA LEU A 15 14.21 5.03 -18.75
C LEU A 15 14.37 6.22 -17.82
N THR A 16 14.18 6.04 -16.51
CA THR A 16 14.41 7.09 -15.50
C THR A 16 15.87 7.52 -15.49
N GLY A 17 16.81 6.57 -15.53
CA GLY A 17 18.24 6.89 -15.63
C GLY A 17 18.59 7.69 -16.89
N LEU A 18 18.04 7.30 -18.04
CA LEU A 18 18.22 8.02 -19.31
C LEU A 18 17.59 9.42 -19.28
N ALA A 19 16.44 9.59 -18.64
CA ALA A 19 15.78 10.88 -18.51
C ALA A 19 16.63 11.86 -17.70
N VAL A 20 17.17 11.42 -16.56
CA VAL A 20 18.05 12.23 -15.71
C VAL A 20 19.38 12.54 -16.41
N ALA A 21 19.97 11.57 -17.11
CA ALA A 21 21.17 11.80 -17.90
C ALA A 21 20.93 12.84 -19.01
N SER A 22 19.80 12.74 -19.71
CA SER A 22 19.41 13.71 -20.75
C SER A 22 19.18 15.10 -20.18
N ALA A 23 18.57 15.20 -18.99
CA ALA A 23 18.40 16.46 -18.29
C ALA A 23 19.76 17.11 -17.94
N HIS A 24 20.72 16.32 -17.48
CA HIS A 24 22.08 16.80 -17.21
C HIS A 24 22.78 17.29 -18.50
N PHE A 25 22.65 16.57 -19.62
CA PHE A 25 23.23 17.00 -20.90
C PHE A 25 22.61 18.30 -21.44
N LEU A 26 21.34 18.57 -21.12
CA LEU A 26 20.62 19.78 -21.50
C LEU A 26 20.75 20.92 -20.47
N ASP A 27 21.65 20.78 -19.49
CA ASP A 27 21.89 21.75 -18.42
C ASP A 27 20.63 22.10 -17.61
N ILE A 28 19.75 21.12 -17.43
CA ILE A 28 18.50 21.26 -16.67
C ILE A 28 18.81 20.90 -15.21
N HIS A 29 18.79 21.92 -14.34
CA HIS A 29 19.02 21.74 -12.91
C HIS A 29 17.76 22.12 -12.16
N HIS A 30 17.09 21.12 -11.59
CA HIS A 30 15.85 21.32 -10.85
C HIS A 30 15.87 20.50 -9.56
N GLY A 31 15.77 21.18 -8.42
CA GLY A 31 15.66 20.53 -7.12
C GLY A 31 14.26 19.96 -6.91
N TYR A 32 14.19 18.80 -6.26
CA TYR A 32 12.92 18.22 -5.81
C TYR A 32 13.09 17.62 -4.42
N GLY A 33 11.99 17.59 -3.66
CA GLY A 33 11.97 16.98 -2.34
C GLY A 33 11.72 15.47 -2.43
N PHE A 34 10.44 15.09 -2.31
CA PHE A 34 10.05 13.68 -2.16
C PHE A 34 9.59 13.02 -3.47
N SER A 35 8.91 13.75 -4.36
CA SER A 35 8.20 13.14 -5.49
C SER A 35 8.59 13.67 -6.87
N ALA A 36 9.35 14.76 -6.97
CA ALA A 36 9.58 15.46 -8.24
C ALA A 36 8.27 15.81 -8.96
N GLY A 37 7.26 16.20 -8.19
CA GLY A 37 5.92 16.45 -8.68
C GLY A 37 5.75 17.85 -9.28
N PHE A 38 4.56 18.13 -9.80
CA PHE A 38 4.21 19.47 -10.30
C PHE A 38 4.36 20.56 -9.21
N ILE A 39 4.06 20.23 -7.96
CA ILE A 39 4.22 21.15 -6.82
C ILE A 39 5.70 21.48 -6.61
N ASP A 40 6.59 20.48 -6.67
CA ASP A 40 8.04 20.70 -6.59
C ASP A 40 8.52 21.61 -7.72
N TYR A 41 7.98 21.43 -8.94
CA TYR A 41 8.30 22.26 -10.10
C TYR A 41 7.98 23.74 -9.90
N VAL A 42 6.77 24.03 -9.40
CA VAL A 42 6.30 25.41 -9.21
C VAL A 42 7.06 26.10 -8.08
N ILE A 43 7.28 25.42 -6.96
CA ILE A 43 7.95 26.01 -5.79
C ILE A 43 9.43 26.27 -6.09
N ASN A 44 10.11 25.35 -6.78
CA ASN A 44 11.54 25.47 -7.08
C ASN A 44 11.82 26.18 -8.41
N TYR A 45 10.79 26.68 -9.10
CA TYR A 45 10.92 27.30 -10.42
C TYR A 45 11.96 28.43 -10.47
N LYS A 46 12.00 29.27 -9.43
CA LYS A 46 12.93 30.42 -9.35
C LYS A 46 14.38 30.03 -9.05
N LEU A 47 14.60 28.84 -8.51
CA LEU A 47 15.92 28.32 -8.14
C LEU A 47 16.52 27.42 -9.24
N ALA A 48 15.75 27.14 -10.29
CA ALA A 48 16.10 26.16 -11.30
C ALA A 48 16.83 26.77 -12.50
N THR A 49 17.72 25.98 -13.10
CA THR A 49 18.38 26.29 -14.37
C THR A 49 17.60 25.64 -15.51
N ASN A 50 17.22 26.43 -16.52
CA ASN A 50 16.45 25.98 -17.69
C ASN A 50 15.16 25.16 -17.37
N PRO A 51 14.31 25.57 -16.42
CA PRO A 51 13.14 24.79 -15.99
C PRO A 51 12.11 24.58 -17.10
N LEU A 52 12.06 25.45 -18.12
CA LEU A 52 11.13 25.30 -19.23
C LEU A 52 11.43 24.08 -20.11
N LEU A 53 12.70 23.64 -20.18
CA LEU A 53 13.10 22.48 -20.98
C LEU A 53 12.61 21.14 -20.38
N ILE A 54 12.17 21.14 -19.12
CA ILE A 54 11.54 19.97 -18.48
C ILE A 54 10.25 19.59 -19.20
N LEU A 55 9.47 20.55 -19.69
CA LEU A 55 8.21 20.28 -20.39
C LEU A 55 8.40 19.50 -21.70
N PRO A 56 9.21 19.94 -22.67
CA PRO A 56 9.45 19.17 -23.89
C PRO A 56 10.19 17.86 -23.62
N LEU A 57 11.14 17.84 -22.68
CA LEU A 57 11.85 16.61 -22.32
C LEU A 57 10.90 15.58 -21.70
N GLY A 58 10.05 16.01 -20.78
CA GLY A 58 9.02 15.19 -20.14
C GLY A 58 7.99 14.68 -21.13
N LEU A 59 7.59 15.50 -22.12
CA LEU A 59 6.68 15.07 -23.18
C LEU A 59 7.32 14.01 -24.10
N ALA A 60 8.57 14.20 -24.49
CA ALA A 60 9.32 13.24 -25.29
C ALA A 60 9.50 11.90 -24.54
N PHE A 61 9.96 11.94 -23.28
CA PHE A 61 10.09 10.74 -22.46
C PHE A 61 8.74 10.12 -22.12
N GLY A 62 7.68 10.90 -21.93
CA GLY A 62 6.33 10.41 -21.72
C GLY A 62 5.82 9.60 -22.91
N PHE A 63 6.06 10.08 -24.13
CA PHE A 63 5.73 9.34 -25.35
C PHE A 63 6.54 8.04 -25.47
N VAL A 64 7.86 8.11 -25.29
CA VAL A 64 8.75 6.93 -25.32
C VAL A 64 8.33 5.90 -24.27
N TYR A 65 8.03 6.36 -23.05
CA TYR A 65 7.59 5.53 -21.94
C TYR A 65 6.26 4.84 -22.24
N PHE A 66 5.29 5.56 -22.80
CA PHE A 66 4.00 5.01 -23.21
C PHE A 66 4.18 3.90 -24.25
N VAL A 67 4.94 4.17 -25.31
CA VAL A 67 5.16 3.22 -26.40
C VAL A 67 5.87 1.95 -25.89
N LEU A 68 6.98 2.09 -25.18
CA LEU A 68 7.75 0.95 -24.67
C LEU A 68 6.97 0.13 -23.65
N SER A 69 6.26 0.80 -22.73
CA SER A 69 5.44 0.11 -21.73
C SER A 69 4.27 -0.61 -22.38
N TYR A 70 3.58 0.03 -23.33
CA TYR A 70 2.45 -0.57 -24.06
C TYR A 70 2.87 -1.85 -24.79
N TYR A 71 3.98 -1.82 -25.54
CA TYR A 71 4.48 -3.01 -26.22
C TYR A 71 4.97 -4.09 -25.26
N THR A 72 5.61 -3.71 -24.15
CA THR A 72 6.02 -4.65 -23.10
C THR A 72 4.80 -5.36 -22.50
N ILE A 73 3.73 -4.62 -22.20
CA ILE A 73 2.49 -5.18 -21.66
C ILE A 73 1.85 -6.14 -22.66
N LYS A 74 1.79 -5.76 -23.94
CA LYS A 74 1.18 -6.58 -25.00
C LYS A 74 1.98 -7.84 -25.28
N LEU A 75 3.31 -7.76 -25.30
CA LEU A 75 4.19 -8.89 -25.59
C LEU A 75 4.19 -9.91 -24.45
N PHE A 76 4.28 -9.43 -23.21
CA PHE A 76 4.36 -10.29 -22.03
C PHE A 76 2.99 -10.63 -21.41
N LYS A 77 1.88 -10.18 -22.01
CA LYS A 77 0.50 -10.35 -21.52
C LYS A 77 0.40 -10.08 -20.01
N LEU A 78 1.02 -8.99 -19.56
CA LEU A 78 1.12 -8.68 -18.14
C LEU A 78 -0.25 -8.30 -17.57
N THR A 79 -0.73 -9.07 -16.61
CA THR A 79 -1.92 -8.74 -15.81
C THR A 79 -1.56 -7.64 -14.81
N ILE A 80 -1.46 -6.39 -15.29
CA ILE A 80 -1.12 -5.24 -14.44
C ILE A 80 -2.27 -4.92 -13.48
N PHE A 81 -3.48 -5.01 -14.00
CA PHE A 81 -4.69 -5.00 -13.21
C PHE A 81 -5.10 -6.45 -13.08
N THR A 82 -4.75 -7.10 -11.96
CA THR A 82 -5.68 -8.07 -11.43
C THR A 82 -6.99 -7.31 -11.33
N SER A 83 -7.96 -7.66 -12.15
CA SER A 83 -9.34 -7.27 -11.93
C SER A 83 -9.76 -7.92 -10.62
N THR A 84 -9.30 -7.36 -9.50
CA THR A 84 -10.11 -7.30 -8.31
C THR A 84 -11.22 -6.38 -8.75
N THR A 85 -12.26 -6.99 -9.30
CA THR A 85 -13.61 -6.45 -9.32
C THR A 85 -13.76 -5.49 -8.15
N LEU A 86 -14.26 -4.28 -8.42
CA LEU A 86 -14.69 -3.29 -7.43
C LEU A 86 -15.88 -3.80 -6.56
N SER A 87 -15.90 -5.09 -6.26
CA SER A 87 -16.87 -5.87 -5.52
C SER A 87 -16.27 -7.27 -5.25
N ASP A 88 -15.04 -7.36 -4.74
CA ASP A 88 -14.57 -8.64 -4.17
C ASP A 88 -14.95 -8.63 -2.69
N HIS A 89 -16.25 -8.81 -2.43
CA HIS A 89 -16.62 -9.73 -1.36
C HIS A 89 -16.00 -11.08 -1.75
N ARG A 90 -14.69 -11.26 -1.52
CA ARG A 90 -14.15 -12.60 -1.49
C ARG A 90 -15.04 -13.32 -0.50
N PRO A 91 -15.69 -14.44 -0.88
CA PRO A 91 -16.15 -15.34 0.16
C PRO A 91 -14.91 -15.57 1.01
N LEU A 92 -14.97 -15.12 2.27
CA LEU A 92 -13.94 -15.38 3.25
C LEU A 92 -13.58 -16.85 3.05
N SER A 93 -12.31 -17.14 2.73
CA SER A 93 -11.86 -18.53 2.80
C SER A 93 -12.40 -19.07 4.12
N GLU A 94 -13.01 -20.26 4.18
CA GLU A 94 -13.57 -20.80 5.43
C GLU A 94 -12.53 -20.70 6.57
N ALA A 95 -11.25 -20.81 6.24
CA ALA A 95 -10.13 -20.62 7.15
C ALA A 95 -9.91 -19.17 7.63
N GLU A 96 -10.24 -18.15 6.83
CA GLU A 96 -10.18 -16.73 7.20
C GLU A 96 -11.43 -16.27 7.95
N GLY A 97 -12.63 -16.73 7.55
CA GLY A 97 -13.87 -16.49 8.29
C GLY A 97 -13.84 -17.14 9.68
N SER A 98 -13.37 -18.40 9.76
CA SER A 98 -13.14 -19.08 11.04
C SER A 98 -12.13 -18.34 11.93
N LYS A 99 -11.08 -17.76 11.34
CA LYS A 99 -10.12 -16.93 12.09
C LYS A 99 -10.73 -15.62 12.56
N ALA A 100 -11.50 -14.93 11.73
CA ALA A 100 -12.17 -13.69 12.10
C ALA A 100 -13.11 -13.90 13.29
N LEU A 101 -13.90 -14.99 13.27
CA LEU A 101 -14.77 -15.38 14.39
C LEU A 101 -13.97 -15.67 15.66
N ALA A 102 -12.87 -16.41 15.57
CA ALA A 102 -12.01 -16.69 16.72
C ALA A 102 -11.35 -15.43 17.28
N PHE A 103 -11.00 -14.45 16.43
CA PHE A 103 -10.53 -13.14 16.87
C PHE A 103 -11.63 -12.36 17.60
N ILE A 104 -12.86 -12.35 17.07
CA ILE A 104 -14.01 -11.71 17.72
C ILE A 104 -14.24 -12.30 19.12
N GLU A 105 -14.15 -13.63 19.25
CA GLU A 105 -14.28 -14.31 20.56
C GLU A 105 -13.14 -13.92 21.51
N ALA A 106 -11.89 -13.92 21.03
CA ALA A 106 -10.73 -13.50 21.82
C ALA A 106 -10.80 -12.02 22.27
N LEU A 107 -11.52 -11.19 21.52
CA LEU A 107 -11.79 -9.78 21.84
C LEU A 107 -12.97 -9.58 22.80
N GLY A 108 -13.57 -10.66 23.33
CA GLY A 108 -14.70 -10.56 24.24
C GLY A 108 -16.05 -10.42 23.52
N GLY A 109 -16.12 -10.83 22.27
CA GLY A 109 -17.34 -10.85 21.46
C GLY A 109 -17.60 -9.55 20.69
N LYS A 110 -18.61 -9.59 19.80
CA LYS A 110 -18.99 -8.45 18.94
C LYS A 110 -19.34 -7.20 19.75
N GLU A 111 -19.88 -7.37 20.94
CA GLU A 111 -20.32 -6.27 21.81
C GLU A 111 -19.17 -5.45 22.41
N ASN A 112 -17.97 -6.05 22.54
CA ASN A 112 -16.80 -5.36 23.07
C ASN A 112 -16.06 -4.55 22.00
N ILE A 113 -16.31 -4.80 20.71
CA ILE A 113 -15.61 -4.16 19.60
C ILE A 113 -16.35 -2.88 19.20
N ILE A 114 -15.66 -1.74 19.24
CA ILE A 114 -16.19 -0.43 18.81
C ILE A 114 -15.79 -0.17 17.36
N SER A 115 -14.50 -0.31 17.07
CA SER A 115 -13.96 -0.11 15.73
C SER A 115 -12.78 -1.04 15.47
N THR A 116 -12.60 -1.42 14.20
CA THR A 116 -11.51 -2.29 13.74
C THR A 116 -10.81 -1.62 12.57
N ASP A 117 -9.49 -1.51 12.65
CA ASP A 117 -8.65 -1.00 11.57
C ASP A 117 -7.35 -1.80 11.47
N ALA A 118 -6.64 -1.72 10.36
CA ALA A 118 -5.36 -2.40 10.19
C ALA A 118 -4.34 -1.51 9.47
N CYS A 119 -3.10 -1.58 9.93
CA CYS A 119 -1.93 -1.19 9.15
C CYS A 119 -1.34 -2.42 8.45
N ILE A 120 -0.17 -2.26 7.81
CA ILE A 120 0.53 -3.35 7.10
C ILE A 120 0.81 -4.58 8.00
N THR A 121 1.17 -4.37 9.27
CA THR A 121 1.60 -5.48 10.16
C THR A 121 0.81 -5.61 11.45
N ARG A 122 -0.13 -4.69 11.70
CA ARG A 122 -0.80 -4.53 12.99
C ARG A 122 -2.28 -4.31 12.80
N LEU A 123 -3.07 -5.13 13.49
CA LEU A 123 -4.50 -4.91 13.70
C LEU A 123 -4.64 -3.91 14.85
N ARG A 124 -5.33 -2.80 14.63
CA ARG A 124 -5.60 -1.75 15.61
C ARG A 124 -7.08 -1.74 15.91
N MET A 125 -7.44 -1.91 17.18
CA MET A 125 -8.83 -2.04 17.57
C MET A 125 -9.16 -1.12 18.72
N GLU A 126 -10.34 -0.56 18.64
CA GLU A 126 -10.98 0.14 19.74
C GLU A 126 -12.02 -0.81 20.34
N VAL A 127 -11.89 -1.03 21.65
CA VAL A 127 -12.73 -1.93 22.43
C VAL A 127 -13.29 -1.21 23.64
N LYS A 128 -14.43 -1.65 24.16
CA LYS A 128 -15.01 -1.07 25.39
C LYS A 128 -14.15 -1.38 26.61
N ASN A 129 -13.59 -2.59 26.66
CA ASN A 129 -12.69 -3.03 27.73
C ASN A 129 -11.60 -3.93 27.17
N SER A 130 -10.34 -3.49 27.28
CA SER A 130 -9.20 -4.31 26.91
C SER A 130 -8.69 -5.15 28.09
N ARG A 131 -8.75 -4.69 29.34
CA ARG A 131 -8.07 -5.32 30.50
C ARG A 131 -8.37 -6.81 30.71
N ASN A 132 -9.58 -7.27 30.41
CA ASN A 132 -9.98 -8.67 30.63
C ASN A 132 -9.68 -9.61 29.46
N LEU A 133 -9.03 -9.12 28.39
CA LEU A 133 -8.71 -9.93 27.22
C LEU A 133 -7.41 -10.72 27.46
N SER A 134 -7.36 -11.97 27.01
CA SER A 134 -6.18 -12.83 27.18
C SER A 134 -5.19 -12.66 26.03
N ASP A 135 -3.95 -12.27 26.34
CA ASP A 135 -2.87 -12.19 25.34
C ASP A 135 -2.55 -13.56 24.72
N GLU A 136 -2.70 -14.64 25.50
CA GLU A 136 -2.47 -16.01 25.01
C GLU A 136 -3.44 -16.42 23.91
N ALA A 137 -4.69 -15.94 23.97
CA ALA A 137 -5.69 -16.22 22.94
C ALA A 137 -5.23 -15.63 21.60
N PHE A 138 -4.73 -14.39 21.60
CA PHE A 138 -4.21 -13.76 20.39
C PHE A 138 -2.95 -14.45 19.87
N ILE A 139 -2.04 -14.87 20.76
CA ILE A 139 -0.81 -15.59 20.36
C ILE A 139 -1.15 -16.93 19.71
N LYS A 140 -2.12 -17.68 20.25
CA LYS A 140 -2.63 -18.93 19.64
C LYS A 140 -3.22 -18.70 18.25
N LEU A 141 -3.84 -17.54 18.03
CA LEU A 141 -4.38 -17.13 16.73
C LEU A 141 -3.30 -16.61 15.75
N GLY A 142 -2.03 -16.61 16.16
CA GLY A 142 -0.89 -16.24 15.32
C GLY A 142 -0.37 -14.82 15.54
N ALA A 143 -0.78 -14.16 16.63
CA ALA A 143 -0.16 -12.90 17.03
C ALA A 143 1.28 -13.11 17.49
N LYS A 144 2.18 -12.24 17.01
CA LYS A 144 3.56 -12.15 17.47
C LYS A 144 3.72 -11.25 18.70
N GLY A 145 2.68 -10.48 19.02
CA GLY A 145 2.65 -9.58 20.16
C GLY A 145 1.32 -8.84 20.26
N VAL A 146 0.97 -8.43 21.47
CA VAL A 146 -0.22 -7.65 21.80
C VAL A 146 0.24 -6.40 22.55
N LEU A 147 -0.27 -5.24 22.16
CA LEU A 147 0.00 -3.97 22.83
C LEU A 147 -1.31 -3.35 23.28
N ARG A 148 -1.31 -2.73 24.46
CA ARG A 148 -2.49 -2.07 25.05
C ARG A 148 -2.12 -0.63 25.42
N PRO A 149 -2.17 0.31 24.46
CA PRO A 149 -1.87 1.72 24.73
C PRO A 149 -2.84 2.35 25.74
N SER A 150 -4.06 1.84 25.84
CA SER A 150 -5.08 2.30 26.78
C SER A 150 -6.06 1.15 27.13
N ASP A 151 -6.94 1.40 28.10
CA ASP A 151 -7.99 0.46 28.48
C ASP A 151 -9.06 0.24 27.39
N THR A 152 -9.08 1.10 26.37
CA THR A 152 -10.03 1.05 25.24
C THR A 152 -9.36 0.77 23.90
N THR A 153 -8.04 0.57 23.87
CA THR A 153 -7.30 0.34 22.62
C THR A 153 -6.39 -0.86 22.74
N ILE A 154 -6.48 -1.76 21.77
CA ILE A 154 -5.61 -2.94 21.65
C ILE A 154 -5.00 -2.99 20.25
N GLN A 155 -3.72 -3.35 20.16
CA GLN A 155 -3.03 -3.58 18.91
C GLN A 155 -2.45 -4.99 18.87
N VAL A 156 -2.78 -5.75 17.85
CA VAL A 156 -2.30 -7.13 17.69
C VAL A 156 -1.37 -7.21 16.48
N VAL A 157 -0.15 -7.69 16.68
CA VAL A 157 0.88 -7.79 15.65
C VAL A 157 0.72 -9.12 14.90
N LEU A 158 0.16 -9.07 13.70
CA LEU A 158 -0.13 -10.26 12.87
C LEU A 158 0.78 -10.37 11.64
N GLY A 159 1.62 -9.36 11.39
CA GLY A 159 2.37 -9.26 10.13
C GLY A 159 1.41 -8.98 8.97
N THR A 160 1.76 -9.43 7.77
CA THR A 160 1.01 -9.17 6.53
C THR A 160 -0.43 -9.71 6.50
N LYS A 161 -0.87 -10.38 7.57
CA LYS A 161 -2.22 -10.92 7.74
C LYS A 161 -3.18 -9.95 8.43
N ALA A 162 -2.70 -8.80 8.91
CA ALA A 162 -3.51 -7.87 9.70
C ALA A 162 -4.73 -7.32 8.93
N GLU A 163 -4.54 -6.96 7.65
CA GLU A 163 -5.59 -6.39 6.81
C GLU A 163 -6.72 -7.40 6.55
N GLY A 164 -6.39 -8.62 6.14
CA GLY A 164 -7.39 -9.66 5.90
C GLY A 164 -8.20 -10.04 7.15
N VAL A 165 -7.56 -10.06 8.33
CA VAL A 165 -8.28 -10.30 9.60
C VAL A 165 -9.20 -9.12 9.93
N ALA A 166 -8.78 -7.88 9.71
CA ALA A 166 -9.62 -6.71 9.94
C ALA A 166 -10.86 -6.68 9.03
N GLU A 167 -10.69 -7.03 7.75
CA GLU A 167 -11.81 -7.14 6.81
C GLU A 167 -12.78 -8.26 7.21
N GLY A 168 -12.27 -9.43 7.62
CA GLY A 168 -13.12 -10.52 8.11
C GLY A 168 -13.94 -10.12 9.34
N ILE A 169 -13.31 -9.44 10.31
CA ILE A 169 -14.02 -8.92 11.49
C ILE A 169 -15.09 -7.91 11.07
N LYS A 170 -14.78 -6.96 10.17
CA LYS A 170 -15.76 -5.99 9.65
C LYS A 170 -16.92 -6.65 8.91
N GLY A 171 -16.65 -7.75 8.20
CA GLY A 171 -17.68 -8.53 7.51
C GLY A 171 -18.67 -9.17 8.47
N GLU A 172 -18.16 -9.72 9.58
CA GLU A 172 -18.98 -10.36 10.63
C GLU A 172 -19.71 -9.37 11.55
N LEU A 173 -19.25 -8.12 11.66
CA LEU A 173 -19.89 -7.08 12.48
C LEU A 173 -21.05 -6.34 11.77
N LYS A 174 -21.24 -6.57 10.46
CA LYS A 174 -22.42 -6.09 9.72
C LYS A 174 -23.63 -6.96 10.00
#